data_AF-A0A497MHE8-F1
#
_entry.id   AF-A0A497MHE8-F1
#
_cell.length_a   1.000
_cell.length_b   1.000
_cell.length_c   1.000
_cell.angle_alpha   90.00
_cell.angle_beta   90.00
_cell.angle_gamma   90.00
#
_symmetry.space_group_name_H-M   'P 1'
#
loop_
_entity.id
_entity.type
_entity.pdbx_description
1 polymer ?
#
loop_
_entity_poly.entity_id
_entity_poly.type
_entity_poly.pdbx_seq_one_letter_code
_entity_poly.pdbx_strand_id
1 'polypeptide(L)' 'LVDDPAAKEDIIRLAKQMGHEILEFESVGSHSRFVIKKAHNL' A
#
# COMPACT_ATOMS: atom_id res chain seq x y z
N LEU A 1 -3.83 -7.80 0.57
CA LEU A 1 -3.07 -8.63 1.53
C LEU A 1 -1.81 -9.05 0.81
N VAL A 2 -0.67 -9.01 1.48
CA VAL A 2 0.63 -9.24 0.85
C VAL A 2 1.43 -10.18 1.73
N ASP A 3 1.81 -11.32 1.18
CA ASP A 3 2.60 -12.36 1.86
C ASP A 3 4.11 -12.19 1.61
N ASP A 4 4.46 -11.46 0.56
CA ASP A 4 5.84 -11.25 0.13
C ASP A 4 6.38 -9.89 0.62
N PRO A 5 7.49 -9.86 1.37
CA PRO A 5 8.02 -8.62 1.92
C PRO A 5 8.52 -7.64 0.84
N ALA A 6 8.88 -8.09 -0.37
CA ALA A 6 9.32 -7.21 -1.45
C ALA A 6 8.15 -6.45 -2.09
N ALA A 7 6.96 -7.06 -2.12
CA ALA A 7 5.76 -6.41 -2.67
C ALA A 7 5.31 -5.19 -1.86
N LYS A 8 5.72 -5.04 -0.59
CA LYS A 8 5.45 -3.85 0.23
C LYS A 8 6.04 -2.58 -0.39
N GLU A 9 7.31 -2.61 -0.79
CA GLU A 9 7.99 -1.42 -1.31
C GLU A 9 7.42 -0.97 -2.65
N ASP A 10 7.09 -1.93 -3.53
CA ASP A 10 6.46 -1.63 -4.82
C ASP A 10 5.05 -1.04 -4.66
N ILE A 11 4.23 -1.55 -3.73
CA ILE A 11 2.89 -1.01 -3.46
C ILE A 11 2.97 0.42 -2.92
N ILE A 12 3.91 0.71 -2.01
CA ILE A 12 4.10 2.06 -1.47
C ILE A 12 4.54 3.01 -2.59
N ARG A 13 5.50 2.58 -3.42
CA ARG A 13 6.00 3.39 -4.54
C ARG A 13 4.90 3.66 -5.57
N LEU A 14 4.11 2.65 -5.92
CA LEU A 14 2.99 2.78 -6.84
C LEU A 14 1.92 3.73 -6.30
N ALA A 15 1.53 3.59 -5.03
CA ALA A 15 0.56 4.49 -4.40
C ALA A 15 1.02 5.94 -4.45
N LYS A 16 2.28 6.23 -4.08
CA LYS A 16 2.87 7.58 -4.19
C LYS A 16 2.90 8.11 -5.62
N GLN A 17 3.30 7.28 -6.59
CA GLN A 17 3.37 7.69 -8.00
C GLN A 17 1.98 8.04 -8.57
N MET A 18 0.96 7.30 -8.16
CA MET A 18 -0.43 7.53 -8.55
C MET A 18 -1.10 8.66 -7.74
N GLY A 19 -0.35 9.31 -6.84
CA GLY A 19 -0.85 10.33 -5.92
C GLY A 19 -1.81 9.80 -4.87
N HIS A 20 -1.94 8.48 -4.72
CA HIS A 20 -2.81 7.85 -3.74
C HIS A 20 -2.24 7.97 -2.32
N GLU A 21 -3.14 8.15 -1.35
CA GLU A 21 -2.77 8.27 0.05
C GLU A 21 -2.82 6.88 0.71
N ILE A 22 -1.73 6.47 1.37
CA ILE A 22 -1.73 5.26 2.20
C ILE A 22 -2.29 5.67 3.57
N LEU A 23 -3.49 5.21 3.90
CA LEU A 23 -4.15 5.53 5.16
C LEU A 23 -3.63 4.68 6.31
N GLU A 24 -3.37 3.40 6.04
CA GLU A 24 -3.02 2.45 7.09
C GLU A 24 -2.14 1.34 6.52
N PHE A 25 -1.16 0.94 7.33
CA PHE A 25 -0.31 -0.22 7.08
C PHE A 25 -0.27 -1.08 8.33
N GLU A 26 -0.76 -2.31 8.22
CA GLU A 26 -0.70 -3.30 9.30
C GLU A 26 0.10 -4.51 8.84
N SER A 27 0.99 -5.01 9.70
CA SER A 27 1.75 -6.23 9.47
C SER A 27 1.38 -7.24 10.56
N VAL A 28 0.64 -8.29 10.18
CA VAL A 28 0.19 -9.34 11.08
C VAL A 28 0.84 -10.66 10.66
N GLY A 29 1.87 -11.08 11.41
CA GLY A 29 2.65 -12.28 11.12
C GLY A 29 3.33 -12.21 9.75
N SER A 30 3.01 -13.15 8.87
CA SER A 30 3.51 -13.20 7.49
C SER A 30 2.76 -12.31 6.51
N HIS A 31 1.68 -11.65 6.93
CA HIS A 31 0.79 -10.90 6.04
C HIS A 31 0.88 -9.41 6.31
N SER A 32 0.95 -8.63 5.23
CA SER A 32 0.85 -7.17 5.24
C SER A 32 -0.47 -6.71 4.62
N ARG A 33 -1.15 -5.79 5.28
CA ARG A 33 -2.39 -5.16 4.82
C ARG A 33 -2.13 -3.67 4.60
N PHE A 34 -2.59 -3.17 3.45
CA PHE A 34 -2.53 -1.77 3.07
C PHE A 34 -3.95 -1.26 2.85
N VAL A 35 -4.27 -0.12 3.46
CA VAL A 35 -5.46 0.64 3.15
C VAL A 35 -5.03 1.85 2.34
N ILE A 36 -5.36 1.85 1.05
CA ILE A 36 -4.99 2.92 0.12
C ILE A 36 -6.25 3.67 -0.27
N LYS A 37 -6.26 4.97 0.02
CA LYS A 37 -7.29 5.87 -0.47
C LYS A 37 -6.92 6.31 -1.87
N LYS A 38 -7.77 5.97 -2.82
CA LYS A 38 -7.65 6.45 -4.20
C LYS A 38 -7.73 7.98 -4.18
N ALA A 39 -6.66 8.64 -4.60
CA ALA A 39 -6.73 10.06 -4.89
C ALA A 39 -7.65 10.28 -6.08
N HIS A 40 -8.66 11.11 -5.88
CA HIS A 40 -9.60 11.50 -6.90
C HIS A 40 -8.91 12.58 -7.74
N ASN A 41 -8.19 12.17 -8.78
CA ASN A 41 -7.78 13.11 -9.82
C ASN A 41 -9.02 13.49 -10.62
N LEU A 42 -9.46 14.74 -10.45
CA LEU A 42 -10.37 15.46 -11.35
C LEU A 42 -9.66 15.76 -12.68
#